data_AF-A0A2S6C0C3-F1
#
_entry.id   AF-A0A2S6C0C3-F1
#
_cell.length_a   1.000
_cell.length_b   1.000
_cell.length_c   1.000
_cell.angle_alpha   90.00
_cell.angle_beta   90.00
_cell.angle_gamma   90.00
#
_symmetry.space_group_name_H-M   'P 1'
#
loop_
_entity.id
_entity.type
_entity.pdbx_description
1 polymer ?
#
loop_
_entity_poly.entity_id
_entity_poly.type
_entity_poly.pdbx_seq_one_letter_code
_entity_poly.pdbx_strand_id
1 'polypeptide(L)'
;MFDQLVASGGSTAVFNGAFDGDKRRQRSFVFNLEYYTLIGDGCMPMSWQMADLEATDKDKSYDVRISRCSSIVALSLHGNHIRKVKNNARRAVESHGYAYDPFVPWQVLNLQAFPDLKSSGDVHDASKHYVNGVEAFLVTLLGEFRDALVRFEKITEEIARITRPPDNFMFNLEVRDQLQFEDEQYTYTRRYFWAFQTLNTISSSIKSMVDAYEDTFTDDVWEGKHKTIWPIMDETSDRTLHYRTRMDGLKKKFEREISNFNKLRKEVHEHRELVVGLREGLSVGTSIQESRNSVQNTKITIQQGHNIKLLTLVSIFFLPLTFVTSVFGMTNMPEERQYWHFGIVTATVCVLFFILIGSLNTVRGA
;
A
#
# COMPACT_ATOMS: atom_id res chain seq x y z
N MET A 1 -0.40 -24.28 13.96
CA MET A 1 -0.97 -24.32 12.60
C MET A 1 -2.09 -23.29 12.47
N PHE A 2 -3.14 -23.34 13.29
CA PHE A 2 -4.16 -22.27 13.31
C PHE A 2 -3.60 -20.88 13.65
N ASP A 3 -2.67 -20.79 14.61
CA ASP A 3 -2.01 -19.50 14.88
C ASP A 3 -1.25 -18.94 13.68
N GLN A 4 -0.72 -19.80 12.80
CA GLN A 4 -0.02 -19.39 11.58
C GLN A 4 -0.98 -18.99 10.45
N LEU A 5 -2.25 -19.43 10.51
CA LEU A 5 -3.30 -18.97 9.59
C LEU A 5 -3.74 -17.54 9.91
N VAL A 6 -3.69 -17.15 11.19
CA VAL A 6 -4.21 -15.88 11.72
C VAL A 6 -3.10 -14.84 11.93
N ALA A 7 -1.94 -15.24 12.45
CA ALA A 7 -0.80 -14.33 12.64
C ALA A 7 -0.20 -13.91 11.29
N SER A 8 0.20 -12.65 11.17
CA SER A 8 0.94 -12.16 10.00
C SER A 8 2.43 -12.37 10.22
N GLY A 9 3.10 -12.98 9.25
CA GLY A 9 4.51 -13.35 9.39
C GLY A 9 5.23 -13.62 8.07
N GLY A 10 4.52 -13.53 6.94
CA GLY A 10 5.03 -13.89 5.63
C GLY A 10 4.96 -15.40 5.37
N SER A 11 5.28 -15.76 4.13
CA SER A 11 5.32 -17.16 3.72
C SER A 11 6.57 -17.83 4.28
N THR A 12 6.40 -19.02 4.85
CA THR A 12 7.46 -19.73 5.58
C THR A 12 7.35 -21.23 5.36
N ALA A 13 8.49 -21.91 5.40
CA ALA A 13 8.58 -23.36 5.28
C ALA A 13 9.19 -23.96 6.56
N VAL A 14 8.47 -24.88 7.18
CA VAL A 14 8.89 -25.59 8.40
C VAL A 14 9.28 -27.02 8.02
N PHE A 15 10.54 -27.18 7.62
CA PHE A 15 11.12 -28.46 7.18
C PHE A 15 12.26 -28.96 8.08
N ASN A 16 12.71 -28.12 9.03
CA ASN A 16 13.75 -28.45 10.01
C ASN A 16 13.22 -29.19 11.25
N GLY A 17 11.98 -29.68 11.20
CA GLY A 17 11.33 -30.40 12.30
C GLY A 17 12.03 -31.69 12.72
N ALA A 18 12.96 -32.21 11.91
CA ALA A 18 13.71 -33.43 12.18
C ALA A 18 14.39 -33.45 13.56
N PHE A 19 14.75 -32.28 14.12
CA PHE A 19 15.40 -32.12 15.42
C PHE A 19 14.47 -31.60 16.54
N ASP A 20 13.16 -31.51 16.29
CA ASP A 20 12.17 -31.10 17.30
C ASP A 20 11.97 -32.23 18.32
N GLY A 21 11.66 -31.92 19.58
CA GLY A 21 11.37 -32.94 20.60
C GLY A 21 10.05 -33.67 20.36
N ASP A 22 9.11 -33.05 19.63
CA ASP A 22 7.83 -33.68 19.28
C ASP A 22 7.95 -34.55 18.03
N LYS A 23 7.74 -35.87 18.20
CA LYS A 23 7.70 -36.86 17.10
C LYS A 23 6.74 -36.48 15.98
N ARG A 24 5.64 -35.79 16.29
CA ARG A 24 4.67 -35.34 15.27
C ARG A 24 5.27 -34.28 14.35
N ARG A 25 6.10 -33.39 14.88
CA ARG A 25 6.79 -32.34 14.12
C ARG A 25 7.98 -32.90 13.34
N GLN A 26 8.66 -33.90 13.88
CA GLN A 26 9.76 -34.60 13.18
C GLN A 26 9.33 -35.27 11.86
N ARG A 27 8.09 -35.77 11.80
CA ARG A 27 7.54 -36.47 10.63
C ARG A 27 6.68 -35.59 9.73
N SER A 28 6.56 -34.30 10.04
CA SER A 28 5.68 -33.37 9.34
C SER A 28 6.46 -32.26 8.65
N PHE A 29 6.06 -31.94 7.44
CA PHE A 29 6.61 -30.87 6.60
C PHE A 29 5.50 -29.90 6.30
N VAL A 30 5.69 -28.62 6.63
CA VAL A 30 4.62 -27.62 6.53
C VAL A 30 5.11 -26.44 5.72
N PHE A 31 4.32 -26.03 4.74
CA PHE A 31 4.54 -24.81 3.98
C PHE A 31 3.36 -23.87 4.22
N ASN A 32 3.64 -22.70 4.77
CA ASN A 32 2.66 -21.65 5.03
C ASN A 32 2.80 -20.57 3.95
N LEU A 33 1.69 -20.26 3.29
CA LEU A 33 1.59 -19.25 2.25
C LEU A 33 0.72 -18.11 2.79
N GLU A 34 1.26 -16.91 2.77
CA GLU A 34 0.56 -15.68 3.08
C GLU A 34 0.61 -14.76 1.86
N TYR A 35 -0.56 -14.47 1.30
CA TYR A 35 -0.74 -13.61 0.13
C TYR A 35 -2.06 -12.84 0.23
N TYR A 36 -2.44 -12.12 -0.83
CA TYR A 36 -3.58 -11.21 -0.83
C TYR A 36 -4.53 -11.50 -1.99
N THR A 37 -5.80 -11.14 -1.83
CA THR A 37 -6.81 -11.22 -2.88
C THR A 37 -7.69 -9.98 -2.89
N LEU A 38 -8.34 -9.72 -4.03
CA LEU A 38 -9.43 -8.76 -4.14
C LEU A 38 -10.69 -9.30 -3.47
N ILE A 39 -11.41 -8.44 -2.75
CA ILE A 39 -12.74 -8.74 -2.21
C ILE A 39 -13.76 -8.45 -3.31
N GLY A 40 -14.35 -9.51 -3.88
CA GLY A 40 -15.37 -9.37 -4.92
C GLY A 40 -16.76 -8.97 -4.39
N ASP A 41 -17.65 -8.59 -5.29
CA ASP A 41 -19.04 -8.23 -4.95
C ASP A 41 -19.76 -9.40 -4.25
N GLY A 42 -20.23 -9.16 -3.02
CA GLY A 42 -20.90 -10.17 -2.19
C GLY A 42 -19.98 -11.02 -1.30
N CYS A 43 -18.67 -10.76 -1.30
CA CYS A 43 -17.72 -11.38 -0.38
C CYS A 43 -17.68 -10.59 0.94
N MET A 44 -17.93 -11.26 2.07
CA MET A 44 -17.75 -10.69 3.41
C MET A 44 -16.62 -11.43 4.12
N PRO A 45 -15.42 -10.82 4.22
CA PRO A 45 -14.35 -11.34 5.03
C PRO A 45 -14.81 -11.56 6.47
N MET A 46 -14.30 -12.62 7.09
CA MET A 46 -14.61 -12.93 8.49
C MET A 46 -14.01 -11.87 9.42
N SER A 47 -14.61 -11.67 10.60
CA SER A 47 -14.19 -10.62 11.56
C SER A 47 -12.74 -10.74 12.05
N TRP A 48 -12.14 -11.92 11.95
CA TRP A 48 -10.75 -12.19 12.32
C TRP A 48 -9.78 -12.10 11.14
N GLN A 49 -10.27 -11.95 9.91
CA GLN A 49 -9.43 -11.76 8.73
C GLN A 49 -9.03 -10.30 8.59
N MET A 50 -7.77 -10.08 8.24
CA MET A 50 -7.28 -8.74 7.88
C MET A 50 -7.84 -8.39 6.51
N ALA A 51 -8.80 -7.48 6.50
CA ALA A 51 -9.53 -7.07 5.30
C ALA A 51 -9.90 -5.60 5.41
N ASP A 52 -10.17 -5.00 4.26
CA ASP A 52 -10.80 -3.68 4.21
C ASP A 52 -12.27 -3.80 4.66
N LEU A 53 -12.54 -3.46 5.92
CA LEU A 53 -13.85 -3.60 6.57
C LEU A 53 -14.73 -2.35 6.39
N GLU A 54 -14.17 -1.23 5.94
CA GLU A 54 -14.85 0.06 5.89
C GLU A 54 -15.15 0.51 4.45
N ALA A 55 -16.35 0.17 3.97
CA ALA A 55 -16.97 0.99 2.94
C ALA A 55 -18.49 0.85 2.98
N THR A 56 -19.07 1.44 4.03
CA THR A 56 -20.48 1.83 4.08
C THR A 56 -20.77 3.11 3.27
N ASP A 57 -19.75 3.91 2.95
CA ASP A 57 -19.91 5.08 2.09
C ASP A 57 -19.72 4.69 0.61
N LYS A 58 -20.83 4.63 -0.11
CA LYS A 58 -20.87 4.45 -1.57
C LYS A 58 -20.22 5.61 -2.36
N ASP A 59 -19.78 6.67 -1.68
CA ASP A 59 -19.31 7.93 -2.28
C ASP A 59 -17.79 7.99 -2.54
N LYS A 60 -17.00 6.97 -2.17
CA LYS A 60 -15.56 6.91 -2.49
C LYS A 60 -15.33 6.03 -3.73
N SER A 61 -15.14 6.66 -4.89
CA SER A 61 -15.17 5.98 -6.20
C SER A 61 -13.95 5.12 -6.58
N TYR A 62 -13.02 4.83 -5.66
CA TYR A 62 -11.74 4.14 -5.95
C TYR A 62 -11.46 2.94 -5.04
N ASP A 63 -12.51 2.25 -4.61
CA ASP A 63 -12.45 1.28 -3.52
C ASP A 63 -11.97 -0.11 -4.00
N VAL A 64 -10.67 -0.23 -4.29
CA VAL A 64 -10.04 -1.55 -4.51
C VAL A 64 -9.89 -2.22 -3.15
N ARG A 65 -10.86 -3.08 -2.82
CA ARG A 65 -10.89 -3.78 -1.54
C ARG A 65 -10.00 -5.02 -1.58
N ILE A 66 -9.11 -5.13 -0.60
CA ILE A 66 -8.14 -6.22 -0.49
C ILE A 66 -8.35 -6.95 0.83
N SER A 67 -8.15 -8.27 0.80
CA SER A 67 -8.12 -9.10 2.00
C SER A 67 -6.93 -10.05 1.97
N ARG A 68 -6.40 -10.34 3.15
CA ARG A 68 -5.35 -11.33 3.35
C ARG A 68 -5.90 -12.74 3.16
N CYS A 69 -5.16 -13.54 2.39
CA CYS A 69 -5.36 -14.97 2.23
C CYS A 69 -4.22 -15.72 2.90
N SER A 70 -4.54 -16.80 3.59
CA SER A 70 -3.54 -17.75 4.07
C SER A 70 -3.88 -19.15 3.61
N SER A 71 -2.85 -19.91 3.26
CA SER A 71 -2.97 -21.31 2.87
C SER A 71 -1.83 -22.11 3.50
N ILE A 72 -2.16 -23.25 4.10
CA ILE A 72 -1.16 -24.14 4.68
C ILE A 72 -1.27 -25.50 4.02
N VAL A 73 -0.16 -25.91 3.41
CA VAL A 73 0.02 -27.25 2.88
C VAL A 73 0.93 -28.00 3.84
N ALA A 74 0.47 -29.15 4.35
CA ALA A 74 1.24 -29.99 5.24
C ALA A 74 1.27 -31.45 4.79
N LEU A 75 2.43 -32.07 4.89
CA LEU A 75 2.64 -33.50 4.68
C LEU A 75 3.02 -34.14 6.01
N SER A 76 2.40 -35.28 6.34
CA SER A 76 2.81 -36.13 7.47
C SER A 76 3.09 -37.54 7.00
N LEU A 77 4.30 -38.04 7.32
CA LEU A 77 4.76 -39.38 6.98
C LEU A 77 4.54 -40.34 8.16
N HIS A 78 3.68 -41.33 7.97
CA HIS A 78 3.27 -42.33 8.95
C HIS A 78 4.06 -43.62 8.75
N GLY A 79 5.35 -43.58 9.10
CA GLY A 79 6.23 -44.74 9.07
C GLY A 79 7.32 -44.69 10.13
N ASN A 80 8.12 -45.75 10.20
CA ASN A 80 9.30 -45.75 11.05
C ASN A 80 10.39 -44.85 10.43
N HIS A 81 11.20 -44.24 11.30
CA HIS A 81 12.35 -43.48 10.84
C HIS A 81 13.37 -44.43 10.19
N ILE A 82 13.94 -43.99 9.09
CA ILE A 82 14.95 -44.77 8.34
C ILE A 82 16.37 -44.44 8.77
N ARG A 83 16.61 -43.22 9.26
CA ARG A 83 17.94 -42.76 9.64
C ARG A 83 17.89 -41.82 10.82
N LYS A 84 18.81 -42.03 11.76
CA LYS A 84 19.11 -41.09 12.84
C LYS A 84 20.18 -40.11 12.37
N VAL A 85 19.89 -38.82 12.46
CA VAL A 85 20.78 -37.73 12.01
C VAL A 85 21.31 -37.01 13.24
N LYS A 86 22.63 -36.86 13.37
CA LYS A 86 23.21 -36.12 14.50
C LYS A 86 22.97 -34.61 14.32
N ASN A 87 22.55 -33.95 15.39
CA ASN A 87 22.48 -32.49 15.40
C ASN A 87 23.87 -31.92 15.73
N ASN A 88 24.48 -31.21 14.77
CA ASN A 88 25.81 -30.63 14.92
C ASN A 88 25.77 -29.20 15.49
N ALA A 89 24.60 -28.66 15.83
CA ALA A 89 24.49 -27.31 16.38
C ALA A 89 25.07 -27.24 17.80
N ARG A 90 25.90 -26.22 18.05
CA ARG A 90 26.62 -26.03 19.34
C ARG A 90 25.69 -25.87 20.56
N ARG A 91 24.41 -25.54 20.35
CA ARG A 91 23.38 -25.35 21.39
C ARG A 91 22.15 -26.24 21.18
N ALA A 92 22.31 -27.38 20.50
CA ALA A 92 21.21 -28.30 20.25
C ALA A 92 20.64 -28.87 21.56
N VAL A 93 19.33 -28.72 21.75
CA VAL A 93 18.59 -29.34 22.88
C VAL A 93 18.46 -30.84 22.65
N GLU A 94 18.09 -31.24 21.43
CA GLU A 94 18.04 -32.62 20.97
C GLU A 94 19.32 -32.96 20.21
N SER A 95 20.05 -33.96 20.69
CA SER A 95 21.34 -34.40 20.12
C SER A 95 21.18 -35.12 18.77
N HIS A 96 19.99 -35.62 18.48
CA HIS A 96 19.70 -36.40 17.28
C HIS A 96 18.31 -36.09 16.74
N GLY A 97 18.21 -36.07 15.41
CA GLY A 97 16.96 -36.02 14.67
C GLY A 97 16.70 -37.31 13.89
N TYR A 98 15.55 -37.35 13.24
CA TYR A 98 15.07 -38.53 12.50
C TYR A 98 14.67 -38.16 11.08
N ALA A 99 15.10 -38.97 10.11
CA ALA A 99 14.66 -38.88 8.73
C ALA A 99 13.66 -40.00 8.43
N TYR A 100 12.66 -39.69 7.62
CA TYR A 100 11.56 -40.57 7.26
C TYR A 100 11.62 -40.90 5.77
N ASP A 101 11.25 -42.13 5.42
CA ASP A 101 11.20 -42.60 4.04
C ASP A 101 10.02 -41.94 3.31
N PRO A 102 10.22 -41.32 2.13
CA PRO A 102 9.14 -40.72 1.35
C PRO A 102 8.05 -41.72 0.92
N PHE A 103 8.32 -43.03 0.91
CA PHE A 103 7.39 -44.07 0.43
C PHE A 103 6.47 -44.68 1.49
N VAL A 104 6.54 -44.22 2.74
CA VAL A 104 5.67 -44.69 3.83
C VAL A 104 4.22 -44.19 3.67
N PRO A 105 3.24 -44.78 4.37
CA PRO A 105 1.88 -44.25 4.42
C PRO A 105 1.89 -42.76 4.79
N TRP A 106 1.07 -41.97 4.12
CA TRP A 106 1.19 -40.51 4.19
C TRP A 106 -0.19 -39.86 4.28
N GLN A 107 -0.19 -38.63 4.79
CA GLN A 107 -1.36 -37.76 4.80
C GLN A 107 -0.93 -36.37 4.36
N VAL A 108 -1.64 -35.81 3.38
CA VAL A 108 -1.50 -34.41 2.97
C VAL A 108 -2.74 -33.66 3.44
N LEU A 109 -2.52 -32.48 4.00
CA LEU A 109 -3.55 -31.57 4.46
C LEU A 109 -3.35 -30.23 3.75
N ASN A 110 -4.39 -29.74 3.11
CA ASN A 110 -4.46 -28.39 2.57
C ASN A 110 -5.52 -27.60 3.35
N LEU A 111 -5.12 -26.53 4.03
CA LEU A 111 -6.00 -25.63 4.76
C LEU A 111 -5.94 -24.26 4.11
N GLN A 112 -7.03 -23.86 3.45
CA GLN A 112 -7.16 -22.58 2.80
C GLN A 112 -8.11 -21.68 3.59
N ALA A 113 -7.69 -20.46 3.87
CA ALA A 113 -8.49 -19.43 4.52
C ALA A 113 -8.69 -18.27 3.54
N PHE A 114 -9.56 -18.48 2.55
CA PHE A 114 -9.87 -17.48 1.54
C PHE A 114 -11.19 -16.76 1.86
N PRO A 115 -11.24 -15.43 1.79
CA PRO A 115 -12.45 -14.67 2.07
C PRO A 115 -13.53 -14.92 1.01
N ASP A 116 -13.14 -15.12 -0.25
CA ASP A 116 -14.05 -15.31 -1.38
C ASP A 116 -14.56 -16.76 -1.52
N LEU A 117 -14.08 -17.69 -0.67
CA LEU A 117 -14.33 -19.14 -0.74
C LEU A 117 -14.04 -19.78 -2.11
N LYS A 118 -13.41 -19.03 -3.03
CA LYS A 118 -13.04 -19.50 -4.35
C LYS A 118 -11.67 -20.12 -4.23
N SER A 119 -11.62 -21.41 -3.92
CA SER A 119 -10.39 -22.17 -4.09
C SER A 119 -10.33 -22.75 -5.50
N SER A 120 -9.12 -22.86 -6.06
CA SER A 120 -8.89 -23.68 -7.26
C SER A 120 -9.06 -25.15 -6.87
N GLY A 121 -10.32 -25.59 -6.80
CA GLY A 121 -10.78 -26.74 -6.04
C GLY A 121 -10.52 -28.13 -6.64
N ASP A 122 -9.58 -28.30 -7.58
CA ASP A 122 -9.39 -29.61 -8.23
C ASP A 122 -7.93 -29.99 -8.52
N VAL A 123 -7.06 -29.68 -7.55
CA VAL A 123 -5.66 -30.14 -7.61
C VAL A 123 -5.56 -31.68 -7.48
N HIS A 124 -6.56 -32.33 -6.89
CA HIS A 124 -6.62 -33.77 -6.63
C HIS A 124 -7.94 -34.37 -7.13
N ASP A 125 -7.99 -34.76 -8.40
CA ASP A 125 -9.11 -35.54 -8.97
C ASP A 125 -8.90 -37.04 -8.70
N ALA A 126 -9.99 -37.82 -8.65
CA ALA A 126 -9.98 -39.28 -8.46
C ALA A 126 -9.15 -40.04 -9.52
N SER A 127 -8.88 -39.41 -10.66
CA SER A 127 -8.00 -39.93 -11.72
C SER A 127 -6.50 -39.80 -11.44
N LYS A 128 -6.10 -39.01 -10.43
CA LYS A 128 -4.69 -38.74 -10.13
C LYS A 128 -4.11 -39.81 -9.21
N HIS A 129 -3.17 -40.59 -9.75
CA HIS A 129 -2.36 -41.52 -8.98
C HIS A 129 -0.99 -40.92 -8.66
N TYR A 130 -0.69 -40.79 -7.36
CA TYR A 130 0.59 -40.33 -6.85
C TYR A 130 1.50 -41.52 -6.52
N VAL A 131 2.79 -41.38 -6.81
CA VAL A 131 3.83 -42.37 -6.49
C VAL A 131 4.06 -42.44 -4.98
N ASN A 132 4.00 -41.28 -4.31
CA ASN A 132 4.15 -41.15 -2.86
C ASN A 132 3.53 -39.85 -2.33
N GLY A 133 3.61 -39.64 -1.01
CA GLY A 133 3.06 -38.45 -0.36
C GLY A 133 3.82 -37.16 -0.67
N VAL A 134 5.10 -37.27 -1.04
CA VAL A 134 5.91 -36.12 -1.43
C VAL A 134 5.43 -35.54 -2.76
N GLU A 135 5.17 -36.40 -3.76
CA GLU A 135 4.59 -35.98 -5.03
C GLU A 135 3.22 -35.32 -4.81
N ALA A 136 2.36 -35.94 -3.99
CA ALA A 136 1.05 -35.38 -3.67
C ALA A 136 1.17 -33.99 -3.03
N PHE A 137 2.03 -33.84 -2.03
CA PHE A 137 2.30 -32.57 -1.35
C PHE A 137 2.81 -31.48 -2.31
N LEU A 138 3.78 -31.81 -3.16
CA LEU A 138 4.34 -30.86 -4.13
C LEU A 138 3.33 -30.46 -5.20
N VAL A 139 2.46 -31.38 -5.63
CA VAL A 139 1.37 -31.06 -6.55
C VAL A 139 0.36 -30.11 -5.89
N THR A 140 0.00 -30.35 -4.62
CA THR A 140 -0.84 -29.43 -3.84
C THR A 140 -0.20 -28.05 -3.76
N LEU A 141 1.07 -28.00 -3.36
CA LEU A 141 1.83 -26.77 -3.20
C LEU A 141 1.90 -25.99 -4.51
N LEU A 142 2.17 -26.67 -5.64
CA LEU A 142 2.18 -26.04 -6.96
C LEU A 142 0.83 -25.41 -7.32
N GLY A 143 -0.28 -26.06 -6.95
CA GLY A 143 -1.63 -25.53 -7.12
C GLY A 143 -1.82 -24.21 -6.36
N GLU A 144 -1.37 -24.14 -5.10
CA GLU A 144 -1.45 -22.92 -4.31
C GLU A 144 -0.57 -21.79 -4.86
N PHE A 145 0.64 -22.11 -5.36
CA PHE A 145 1.52 -21.12 -6.01
C PHE A 145 0.85 -20.51 -7.24
N ARG A 146 0.14 -21.32 -8.04
CA ARG A 146 -0.60 -20.83 -9.21
C ARG A 146 -1.79 -19.96 -8.82
N ASP A 147 -2.53 -20.35 -7.80
CA ASP A 147 -3.66 -19.57 -7.30
C ASP A 147 -3.20 -18.20 -6.78
N ALA A 148 -2.11 -18.19 -6.00
CA ALA A 148 -1.49 -16.96 -5.52
C ALA A 148 -1.02 -16.06 -6.66
N LEU A 149 -0.37 -16.62 -7.70
CA LEU A 149 0.07 -15.87 -8.86
C LEU A 149 -1.09 -15.15 -9.56
N VAL A 150 -2.17 -15.88 -9.86
CA VAL A 150 -3.36 -15.31 -10.53
C VAL A 150 -4.00 -14.21 -9.68
N ARG A 151 -4.00 -14.32 -8.35
CA ARG A 151 -4.52 -13.28 -7.46
C ARG A 151 -3.64 -12.04 -7.44
N PHE A 152 -2.31 -12.20 -7.40
CA PHE A 152 -1.40 -11.06 -7.47
C PHE A 152 -1.47 -10.35 -8.81
N GLU A 153 -1.62 -11.07 -9.93
CA GLU A 153 -1.84 -10.49 -11.25
C GLU A 153 -3.09 -9.61 -11.24
N LYS A 154 -4.23 -10.13 -10.78
CA LYS A 154 -5.49 -9.37 -10.67
C LYS A 154 -5.38 -8.12 -9.80
N ILE A 155 -4.72 -8.21 -8.65
CA ILE A 155 -4.52 -7.03 -7.80
C ILE A 155 -3.66 -5.99 -8.52
N THR A 156 -2.59 -6.43 -9.17
CA THR A 156 -1.68 -5.54 -9.91
C THR A 156 -2.40 -4.85 -11.07
N GLU A 157 -3.23 -5.58 -11.81
CA GLU A 157 -4.07 -5.05 -12.89
C GLU A 157 -5.06 -3.99 -12.38
N GLU A 158 -5.76 -4.25 -11.26
CA GLU A 158 -6.70 -3.29 -10.68
C GLU A 158 -5.99 -2.03 -10.16
N ILE A 159 -4.83 -2.18 -9.52
CA ILE A 159 -4.01 -1.03 -9.11
C ILE A 159 -3.55 -0.23 -10.33
N ALA A 160 -3.11 -0.90 -11.39
CA ALA A 160 -2.72 -0.26 -12.64
C ALA A 160 -3.90 0.49 -13.27
N ARG A 161 -5.11 -0.08 -13.24
CA ARG A 161 -6.33 0.55 -13.76
C ARG A 161 -6.67 1.85 -13.03
N ILE A 162 -6.61 1.87 -11.69
CA ILE A 162 -6.97 3.09 -10.93
C ILE A 162 -5.90 4.19 -11.00
N THR A 163 -4.63 3.81 -11.24
CA THR A 163 -3.51 4.75 -11.31
C THR A 163 -3.32 5.33 -12.71
N ARG A 164 -3.81 4.65 -13.75
CA ARG A 164 -3.80 5.17 -15.12
C ARG A 164 -4.81 6.31 -15.29
N PRO A 165 -4.49 7.33 -16.09
CA PRO A 165 -5.47 8.33 -16.50
C PRO A 165 -6.58 7.67 -17.33
N PRO A 166 -7.81 8.21 -17.30
CA PRO A 166 -8.93 7.68 -18.08
C PRO A 166 -8.65 7.76 -19.59
N ASP A 167 -9.21 6.86 -20.39
CA ASP A 167 -8.93 6.76 -21.83
C ASP A 167 -9.24 8.05 -22.61
N ASN A 168 -10.23 8.82 -22.14
CA ASN A 168 -10.60 10.10 -22.73
C ASN A 168 -9.64 11.25 -22.38
N PHE A 169 -8.62 11.01 -21.55
CA PHE A 169 -7.63 11.99 -21.13
C PHE A 169 -6.97 12.69 -22.32
N MET A 170 -6.61 11.96 -23.37
CA MET A 170 -5.96 12.56 -24.54
C MET A 170 -6.87 13.53 -25.30
N PHE A 171 -8.19 13.40 -25.16
CA PHE A 171 -9.18 14.11 -25.96
C PHE A 171 -9.96 15.17 -25.19
N ASN A 172 -9.89 15.17 -23.84
CA ASN A 172 -10.62 16.10 -23.00
C ASN A 172 -9.66 17.08 -22.31
N LEU A 173 -9.81 18.38 -22.57
CA LEU A 173 -9.00 19.44 -21.96
C LEU A 173 -9.24 19.57 -20.45
N GLU A 174 -10.49 19.50 -20.00
CA GLU A 174 -10.85 19.66 -18.59
C GLU A 174 -10.25 18.53 -17.74
N VAL A 175 -10.30 17.29 -18.25
CA VAL A 175 -9.70 16.14 -17.59
C VAL A 175 -8.17 16.29 -17.51
N ARG A 176 -7.53 16.82 -18.55
CA ARG A 176 -6.08 17.08 -18.55
C ARG A 176 -5.67 18.14 -17.54
N ASP A 177 -6.45 19.20 -17.41
CA ASP A 177 -6.16 20.27 -16.47
C ASP A 177 -6.44 19.83 -15.02
N GLN A 178 -7.49 19.04 -14.79
CA GLN A 178 -7.81 18.51 -13.46
C GLN A 178 -6.78 17.49 -12.95
N LEU A 179 -6.24 16.62 -13.81
CA LEU A 179 -5.25 15.61 -13.41
C LEU A 179 -3.86 16.19 -13.09
N GLN A 180 -3.57 17.42 -13.50
CA GLN A 180 -2.29 18.09 -13.22
C GLN A 180 -2.19 18.62 -11.79
N PHE A 181 -3.32 18.82 -11.12
CA PHE A 181 -3.38 19.46 -9.81
C PHE A 181 -4.14 18.58 -8.84
N GLU A 182 -3.81 18.73 -7.56
CA GLU A 182 -4.56 18.08 -6.50
C GLU A 182 -5.93 18.75 -6.31
N ASP A 183 -6.94 17.95 -5.94
CA ASP A 183 -8.25 18.47 -5.53
C ASP A 183 -8.28 18.80 -4.03
N GLU A 184 -9.34 19.47 -3.57
CA GLU A 184 -9.48 19.82 -2.14
C GLU A 184 -9.54 18.60 -1.20
N GLN A 185 -9.81 17.40 -1.73
CA GLN A 185 -9.96 16.15 -0.98
C GLN A 185 -8.69 15.28 -1.00
N TYR A 186 -7.62 15.76 -1.63
CA TYR A 186 -6.36 15.04 -1.83
C TYR A 186 -6.54 13.68 -2.51
N THR A 187 -7.50 13.57 -3.42
CA THR A 187 -7.90 12.29 -4.04
C THR A 187 -6.73 11.60 -4.73
N TYR A 188 -5.91 12.34 -5.49
CA TYR A 188 -4.83 11.74 -6.27
C TYR A 188 -3.64 11.37 -5.39
N THR A 189 -3.23 12.24 -4.46
CA THR A 189 -2.17 11.93 -3.48
C THR A 189 -2.53 10.70 -2.66
N ARG A 190 -3.77 10.61 -2.15
CA ARG A 190 -4.22 9.44 -1.37
C ARG A 190 -4.20 8.17 -2.21
N ARG A 191 -4.67 8.25 -3.47
CA ARG A 191 -4.66 7.11 -4.39
C ARG A 191 -3.24 6.63 -4.72
N TYR A 192 -2.34 7.54 -5.10
CA TYR A 192 -0.97 7.18 -5.43
C TYR A 192 -0.21 6.67 -4.21
N PHE A 193 -0.44 7.25 -3.03
CA PHE A 193 0.13 6.74 -1.78
C PHE A 193 -0.34 5.33 -1.49
N TRP A 194 -1.66 5.09 -1.54
CA TRP A 194 -2.23 3.75 -1.31
C TRP A 194 -1.70 2.73 -2.33
N ALA A 195 -1.69 3.08 -3.62
CA ALA A 195 -1.18 2.21 -4.68
C ALA A 195 0.30 1.87 -4.48
N PHE A 196 1.14 2.87 -4.17
CA PHE A 196 2.56 2.68 -3.91
C PHE A 196 2.81 1.72 -2.73
N GLN A 197 2.12 1.94 -1.60
CA GLN A 197 2.28 1.09 -0.42
C GLN A 197 1.78 -0.34 -0.69
N THR A 198 0.66 -0.47 -1.38
CA THR A 198 0.06 -1.77 -1.70
C THR A 198 0.97 -2.58 -2.64
N LEU A 199 1.49 -1.97 -3.71
CA LEU A 199 2.46 -2.61 -4.61
C LEU A 199 3.74 -3.04 -3.88
N ASN A 200 4.21 -2.25 -2.91
CA ASN A 200 5.37 -2.62 -2.10
C ASN A 200 5.10 -3.84 -1.22
N THR A 201 3.93 -3.90 -0.56
CA THR A 201 3.50 -5.05 0.25
C THR A 201 3.36 -6.31 -0.60
N ILE A 202 2.75 -6.22 -1.79
CA ILE A 202 2.63 -7.33 -2.73
C ILE A 202 4.01 -7.82 -3.17
N SER A 203 4.91 -6.91 -3.57
CA SER A 203 6.27 -7.26 -3.97
C SER A 203 7.04 -7.98 -2.85
N SER A 204 6.88 -7.52 -1.61
CA SER A 204 7.47 -8.17 -0.43
C SER A 204 6.87 -9.56 -0.16
N SER A 205 5.56 -9.74 -0.32
CA SER A 205 4.89 -11.04 -0.17
C SER A 205 5.32 -12.03 -1.26
N ILE A 206 5.39 -11.60 -2.53
CA ILE A 206 5.94 -12.40 -3.63
C ILE A 206 7.37 -12.82 -3.31
N LYS A 207 8.22 -11.88 -2.87
CA LYS A 207 9.61 -12.19 -2.48
C LYS A 207 9.65 -13.22 -1.35
N SER A 208 8.87 -13.06 -0.29
CA SER A 208 8.80 -14.02 0.82
C SER A 208 8.38 -15.42 0.36
N MET A 209 7.43 -15.53 -0.57
CA MET A 209 7.01 -16.83 -1.13
C MET A 209 8.11 -17.50 -1.95
N VAL A 210 8.78 -16.74 -2.82
CA VAL A 210 9.86 -17.24 -3.67
C VAL A 210 11.07 -17.63 -2.81
N ASP A 211 11.50 -16.76 -1.90
CA ASP A 211 12.62 -17.02 -1.00
C ASP A 211 12.35 -18.28 -0.15
N ALA A 212 11.14 -18.43 0.43
CA ALA A 212 10.78 -19.61 1.21
C ALA A 212 10.81 -20.91 0.39
N TYR A 213 10.49 -20.86 -0.91
CA TYR A 213 10.62 -22.00 -1.81
C TYR A 213 12.08 -22.30 -2.13
N GLU A 214 12.84 -21.29 -2.59
CA GLU A 214 14.24 -21.45 -3.02
C GLU A 214 15.15 -21.90 -1.87
N ASP A 215 14.93 -21.39 -0.66
CA ASP A 215 15.68 -21.77 0.55
C ASP A 215 15.38 -23.21 1.00
N THR A 216 14.17 -23.70 0.74
CA THR A 216 13.72 -25.04 1.19
C THR A 216 14.01 -26.13 0.18
N PHE A 217 13.78 -25.87 -1.10
CA PHE A 217 13.82 -26.86 -2.16
C PHE A 217 15.10 -26.72 -2.99
N THR A 218 16.24 -26.98 -2.34
CA THR A 218 17.56 -27.00 -3.00
C THR A 218 17.71 -28.22 -3.92
N ASP A 219 18.72 -28.18 -4.80
CA ASP A 219 19.02 -29.32 -5.69
C ASP A 219 19.22 -30.63 -4.92
N ASP A 220 19.80 -30.58 -3.71
CA ASP A 220 19.95 -31.76 -2.84
C ASP A 220 18.61 -32.40 -2.43
N VAL A 221 17.56 -31.59 -2.26
CA VAL A 221 16.20 -32.08 -1.93
C VAL A 221 15.57 -32.72 -3.17
N TRP A 222 15.70 -32.08 -4.34
CA TRP A 222 15.19 -32.62 -5.61
C TRP A 222 15.89 -33.92 -6.04
N GLU A 223 17.19 -34.03 -5.77
CA GLU A 223 17.98 -35.24 -6.04
C GLU A 223 17.79 -36.33 -4.97
N GLY A 224 17.17 -36.00 -3.83
CA GLY A 224 16.96 -36.91 -2.70
C GLY A 224 18.21 -37.20 -1.87
N LYS A 225 19.25 -36.36 -1.99
CA LYS A 225 20.51 -36.44 -1.24
C LYS A 225 20.46 -35.71 0.10
N HIS A 226 19.42 -34.90 0.33
CA HIS A 226 19.27 -34.14 1.56
C HIS A 226 19.14 -35.06 2.78
N LYS A 227 19.90 -34.76 3.85
CA LYS A 227 20.07 -35.68 5.00
C LYS A 227 18.80 -35.90 5.81
N THR A 228 17.89 -34.93 5.83
CA THR A 228 16.69 -34.90 6.69
C THR A 228 15.38 -34.78 5.91
N ILE A 229 15.40 -34.27 4.68
CA ILE A 229 14.20 -34.00 3.88
C ILE A 229 14.18 -35.06 2.78
N TRP A 230 13.24 -36.00 2.92
CA TRP A 230 12.95 -37.06 1.93
C TRP A 230 14.16 -37.75 1.30
N PRO A 231 15.11 -38.28 2.11
CA PRO A 231 16.27 -38.98 1.56
C PRO A 231 15.85 -40.27 0.85
N ILE A 232 16.45 -40.51 -0.31
CA ILE A 232 16.26 -41.72 -1.11
C ILE A 232 17.32 -42.75 -0.70
N MET A 233 16.90 -43.94 -0.26
CA MET A 233 17.81 -44.98 0.24
C MET A 233 18.28 -45.96 -0.85
N ASP A 234 17.42 -46.28 -1.82
CA ASP A 234 17.71 -47.23 -2.90
C ASP A 234 17.63 -46.52 -4.26
N GLU A 235 18.79 -46.15 -4.79
CA GLU A 235 18.89 -45.45 -6.07
C GLU A 235 18.66 -46.37 -7.28
N THR A 236 18.70 -47.69 -7.08
CA THR A 236 18.71 -48.69 -8.15
C THR A 236 17.34 -49.32 -8.42
N SER A 237 16.37 -49.12 -7.53
CA SER A 237 15.00 -49.62 -7.73
C SER A 237 14.25 -48.90 -8.86
N ASP A 238 13.51 -49.67 -9.68
CA ASP A 238 12.61 -49.14 -10.72
C ASP A 238 11.60 -48.12 -10.18
N ARG A 239 11.15 -48.30 -8.93
CA ARG A 239 10.24 -47.36 -8.24
C ARG A 239 10.90 -46.00 -8.01
N THR A 240 12.16 -46.00 -7.59
CA THR A 240 12.94 -44.78 -7.37
C THR A 240 13.22 -44.07 -8.69
N LEU A 241 13.51 -44.81 -9.75
CA LEU A 241 13.71 -44.23 -11.08
C LEU A 241 12.44 -43.52 -11.57
N HIS A 242 11.28 -44.17 -11.47
CA HIS A 242 10.00 -43.57 -11.83
C HIS A 242 9.67 -42.33 -10.96
N TYR A 243 9.94 -42.39 -9.66
CA TYR A 243 9.80 -41.24 -8.76
C TYR A 243 10.67 -40.06 -9.20
N ARG A 244 11.95 -40.29 -9.52
CA ARG A 244 12.87 -39.24 -10.00
C ARG A 244 12.37 -38.57 -11.28
N THR A 245 11.86 -39.34 -12.24
CA THR A 245 11.28 -38.78 -13.48
C THR A 245 10.07 -37.88 -13.19
N ARG A 246 9.19 -38.30 -12.27
CA ARG A 246 8.04 -37.48 -11.84
C ARG A 246 8.47 -36.19 -11.14
N MET A 247 9.46 -36.29 -10.26
CA MET A 247 10.01 -35.14 -9.53
C MET A 247 10.72 -34.14 -10.44
N ASP A 248 11.47 -34.59 -11.46
CA ASP A 248 12.07 -33.71 -12.47
C ASP A 248 10.99 -32.93 -13.25
N GLY A 249 9.90 -33.61 -13.62
CA GLY A 249 8.75 -32.98 -14.25
C GLY A 249 8.05 -31.93 -13.35
N LEU A 250 8.00 -32.17 -12.03
CA LEU A 250 7.48 -31.20 -11.06
C LEU A 250 8.45 -30.03 -10.85
N LYS A 251 9.75 -30.29 -10.72
CA LYS A 251 10.79 -29.26 -10.59
C LYS A 251 10.68 -28.23 -11.72
N LYS A 252 10.62 -28.70 -12.97
CA LYS A 252 10.44 -27.82 -14.15
C LYS A 252 9.15 -26.99 -14.11
N LYS A 253 8.07 -27.55 -13.57
CA LYS A 253 6.82 -26.79 -13.38
C LYS A 253 6.98 -25.70 -12.34
N PHE A 254 7.60 -26.00 -11.20
CA PHE A 254 7.90 -24.98 -10.20
C PHE A 254 8.85 -23.91 -10.73
N GLU A 255 9.94 -24.27 -11.41
CA GLU A 255 10.87 -23.31 -12.03
C GLU A 255 10.13 -22.35 -12.98
N ARG A 256 9.16 -22.87 -13.75
CA ARG A 256 8.30 -22.03 -14.59
C ARG A 256 7.44 -21.07 -13.77
N GLU A 257 6.77 -21.54 -12.70
CA GLU A 257 5.95 -20.66 -11.87
C GLU A 257 6.80 -19.62 -11.13
N ILE A 258 7.96 -19.99 -10.58
CA ILE A 258 8.90 -19.06 -9.94
C ILE A 258 9.42 -18.02 -10.95
N SER A 259 9.66 -18.42 -12.20
CA SER A 259 9.97 -17.47 -13.28
C SER A 259 8.81 -16.49 -13.52
N ASN A 260 7.56 -16.95 -13.50
CA ASN A 260 6.38 -16.10 -13.63
C ASN A 260 6.25 -15.12 -12.46
N PHE A 261 6.45 -15.57 -11.21
CA PHE A 261 6.50 -14.70 -10.04
C PHE A 261 7.57 -13.60 -10.15
N ASN A 262 8.76 -13.95 -10.66
CA ASN A 262 9.82 -12.98 -10.87
C ASN A 262 9.48 -11.96 -11.97
N LYS A 263 8.79 -12.38 -13.04
CA LYS A 263 8.27 -11.47 -14.07
C LYS A 263 7.23 -10.51 -13.48
N LEU A 264 6.25 -11.04 -12.75
CA LEU A 264 5.23 -10.23 -12.09
C LEU A 264 5.85 -9.24 -11.10
N ARG A 265 6.84 -9.67 -10.31
CA ARG A 265 7.57 -8.78 -9.39
C ARG A 265 8.27 -7.63 -10.14
N LYS A 266 8.82 -7.90 -11.33
CA LYS A 266 9.42 -6.86 -12.18
C LYS A 266 8.35 -5.89 -12.68
N GLU A 267 7.22 -6.39 -13.15
CA GLU A 267 6.09 -5.56 -13.59
C GLU A 267 5.55 -4.69 -12.45
N VAL A 268 5.40 -5.25 -11.25
CA VAL A 268 5.00 -4.52 -10.03
C VAL A 268 6.01 -3.41 -9.71
N HIS A 269 7.31 -3.66 -9.88
CA HIS A 269 8.34 -2.64 -9.67
C HIS A 269 8.24 -1.51 -10.71
N GLU A 270 8.07 -1.86 -11.98
CA GLU A 270 7.88 -0.87 -13.06
C GLU A 270 6.63 0.00 -12.81
N HIS A 271 5.50 -0.61 -12.43
CA HIS A 271 4.29 0.14 -12.05
C HIS A 271 4.49 1.03 -10.84
N ARG A 272 5.27 0.58 -9.85
CA ARG A 272 5.60 1.39 -8.67
C ARG A 272 6.40 2.63 -9.04
N GLU A 273 7.39 2.51 -9.93
CA GLU A 273 8.16 3.66 -10.42
C GLU A 273 7.27 4.65 -11.18
N LEU A 274 6.31 4.16 -11.98
CA LEU A 274 5.31 5.00 -12.64
C LEU A 274 4.47 5.78 -11.61
N VAL A 275 4.00 5.13 -10.54
CA VAL A 275 3.22 5.79 -9.48
C VAL A 275 4.06 6.85 -8.75
N VAL A 276 5.36 6.62 -8.55
CA VAL A 276 6.27 7.63 -8.00
C VAL A 276 6.34 8.84 -8.92
N GLY A 277 6.57 8.62 -10.22
CA GLY A 277 6.60 9.71 -11.21
C GLY A 277 5.30 10.51 -11.27
N LEU A 278 4.15 9.84 -11.21
CA LEU A 278 2.83 10.50 -11.16
C LEU A 278 2.67 11.36 -9.89
N ARG A 279 3.06 10.83 -8.73
CA ARG A 279 3.02 11.56 -7.46
C ARG A 279 3.94 12.78 -7.47
N GLU A 280 5.16 12.64 -7.98
CA GLU A 280 6.10 13.76 -8.07
C GLU A 280 5.60 14.84 -9.04
N GLY A 281 5.10 14.44 -10.22
CA GLY A 281 4.49 15.35 -11.18
C GLY A 281 3.32 16.13 -10.59
N LEU A 282 2.43 15.45 -9.86
CA LEU A 282 1.30 16.07 -9.16
C LEU A 282 1.76 17.05 -8.07
N SER A 283 2.78 16.69 -7.29
CA SER A 283 3.32 17.54 -6.23
C SER A 283 3.94 18.83 -6.79
N VAL A 284 4.65 18.74 -7.91
CA VAL A 284 5.23 19.90 -8.60
C VAL A 284 4.11 20.77 -9.18
N GLY A 285 3.13 20.17 -9.87
CA GLY A 285 1.99 20.88 -10.44
C GLY A 285 1.20 21.65 -9.38
N THR A 286 0.87 20.98 -8.27
CA THR A 286 0.12 21.57 -7.15
C THR A 286 0.89 22.70 -6.47
N SER A 287 2.20 22.54 -6.24
CA SER A 287 3.02 23.60 -5.64
C SER A 287 3.08 24.86 -6.51
N ILE A 288 3.15 24.70 -7.84
CA ILE A 288 3.12 25.82 -8.78
C ILE A 288 1.76 26.53 -8.74
N GLN A 289 0.66 25.77 -8.70
CA GLN A 289 -0.70 26.30 -8.60
C GLN A 289 -0.89 27.10 -7.30
N GLU A 290 -0.48 26.55 -6.17
CA GLU A 290 -0.51 27.22 -4.86
C GLU A 290 0.33 28.50 -4.86
N SER A 291 1.52 28.47 -5.47
CA SER A 291 2.38 29.64 -5.60
C SER A 291 1.71 30.75 -6.41
N ARG A 292 1.10 30.42 -7.56
CA ARG A 292 0.34 31.39 -8.38
C ARG A 292 -0.83 31.99 -7.62
N ASN A 293 -1.61 31.16 -6.92
CA ASN A 293 -2.73 31.60 -6.11
C ASN A 293 -2.26 32.50 -4.96
N SER A 294 -1.14 32.18 -4.30
CA SER A 294 -0.53 33.00 -3.25
C SER A 294 -0.09 34.37 -3.79
N VAL A 295 0.54 34.41 -4.97
CA VAL A 295 0.92 35.68 -5.62
C VAL A 295 -0.31 36.51 -5.99
N GLN A 296 -1.36 35.88 -6.51
CA GLN A 296 -2.61 36.58 -6.85
C GLN A 296 -3.30 37.13 -5.59
N ASN A 297 -3.40 36.34 -4.53
CA ASN A 297 -3.93 36.78 -3.24
C ASN A 297 -3.11 37.92 -2.65
N THR A 298 -1.78 37.85 -2.77
CA THR A 298 -0.89 38.94 -2.35
C THR A 298 -1.17 40.24 -3.11
N LYS A 299 -1.36 40.17 -4.44
CA LYS A 299 -1.75 41.34 -5.24
C LYS A 299 -3.09 41.94 -4.81
N ILE A 300 -4.08 41.08 -4.54
CA ILE A 300 -5.40 41.51 -4.04
C ILE A 300 -5.25 42.21 -2.67
N THR A 301 -4.48 41.62 -1.76
CA THR A 301 -4.20 42.20 -0.43
C THR A 301 -3.49 43.55 -0.54
N ILE A 302 -2.53 43.70 -1.45
CA ILE A 302 -1.85 44.98 -1.70
C ILE A 302 -2.86 46.03 -2.17
N GLN A 303 -3.75 45.66 -3.09
CA GLN A 303 -4.77 46.58 -3.63
C GLN A 303 -5.81 46.96 -2.56
N GLN A 304 -6.24 46.01 -1.73
CA GLN A 304 -7.10 46.30 -0.57
C GLN A 304 -6.40 47.21 0.44
N GLY A 305 -5.11 46.97 0.71
CA GLY A 305 -4.30 47.83 1.55
C GLY A 305 -4.19 49.26 1.01
N HIS A 306 -4.09 49.42 -0.31
CA HIS A 306 -4.12 50.74 -0.94
C HIS A 306 -5.49 51.43 -0.78
N ASN A 307 -6.59 50.72 -1.00
CA ASN A 307 -7.94 51.26 -0.83
C ASN A 307 -8.23 51.67 0.62
N ILE A 308 -7.78 50.88 1.60
CA ILE A 308 -7.89 51.23 3.03
C ILE A 308 -7.06 52.47 3.36
N LYS A 309 -5.85 52.60 2.81
CA LYS A 309 -5.02 53.80 2.97
C LYS A 309 -5.69 55.04 2.37
N LEU A 310 -6.31 54.92 1.20
CA LEU A 310 -7.01 56.03 0.55
C LEU A 310 -8.24 56.45 1.37
N LEU A 311 -9.06 55.48 1.80
CA LEU A 311 -10.23 55.74 2.62
C LEU A 311 -9.85 56.43 3.94
N THR A 312 -8.84 55.93 4.64
CA THR A 312 -8.37 56.54 5.89
C THR A 312 -7.81 57.95 5.67
N LEU A 313 -7.10 58.18 4.56
CA LEU A 313 -6.64 59.52 4.19
C LEU A 313 -7.83 60.48 3.98
N VAL A 314 -8.86 60.07 3.23
CA VAL A 314 -10.07 60.88 3.05
C VAL A 314 -10.77 61.15 4.39
N SER A 315 -10.97 60.13 5.23
CA SER A 315 -11.59 60.30 6.55
C SER A 315 -10.79 61.24 7.46
N ILE A 316 -9.46 61.18 7.42
CA ILE A 316 -8.55 62.09 8.14
C ILE A 316 -8.78 63.55 7.74
N PHE A 317 -9.01 63.82 6.45
CA PHE A 317 -9.34 65.17 5.98
C PHE A 317 -10.75 65.61 6.38
N PHE A 318 -11.75 64.73 6.24
CA PHE A 318 -13.15 65.08 6.49
C PHE A 318 -13.50 65.27 7.97
N LEU A 319 -12.84 64.57 8.90
CA LEU A 319 -13.15 64.63 10.33
C LEU A 319 -13.03 66.05 10.94
N PRO A 320 -11.92 66.79 10.77
CA PRO A 320 -11.83 68.17 11.27
C PRO A 320 -12.75 69.15 10.53
N LEU A 321 -12.96 68.95 9.22
CA LEU A 321 -13.87 69.76 8.40
C LEU A 321 -15.34 69.60 8.84
N THR A 322 -15.77 68.36 9.10
CA THR A 322 -17.11 68.05 9.61
C THR A 322 -17.31 68.56 11.04
N PHE A 323 -16.28 68.51 11.88
CA PHE A 323 -16.32 69.10 13.22
C PHE A 323 -16.57 70.61 13.17
N VAL A 324 -15.80 71.36 12.36
CA VAL A 324 -15.98 72.82 12.24
C VAL A 324 -17.36 73.16 11.68
N THR A 325 -17.79 72.48 10.61
CA THR A 325 -19.13 72.70 10.02
C THR A 325 -20.26 72.36 10.99
N SER A 326 -20.12 71.31 11.80
CA SER A 326 -21.10 70.97 12.85
C SER A 326 -21.21 72.05 13.93
N VAL A 327 -20.08 72.59 14.39
CA VAL A 327 -20.06 73.64 15.43
C VAL A 327 -20.73 74.92 14.91
N PHE A 328 -20.43 75.35 13.69
CA PHE A 328 -21.06 76.53 13.08
C PHE A 328 -22.51 76.28 12.64
N GLY A 329 -22.88 75.04 12.31
CA GLY A 329 -24.24 74.67 11.92
C GLY A 329 -25.21 74.56 13.11
N MET A 330 -24.74 74.27 14.32
CA MET A 330 -25.59 74.06 15.49
C MET A 330 -25.78 75.31 16.37
N THR A 331 -24.78 76.20 16.48
CA THR A 331 -24.80 77.21 17.56
C THR A 331 -24.36 78.62 17.19
N ASN A 332 -23.81 78.89 16.00
CA ASN A 332 -23.25 80.21 15.68
C ASN A 332 -23.27 80.54 14.18
N MET A 333 -24.45 80.62 13.55
CA MET A 333 -24.53 81.25 12.22
C MET A 333 -24.64 82.77 12.45
N PRO A 334 -23.61 83.58 12.09
CA PRO A 334 -23.68 85.03 12.29
C PRO A 334 -24.75 85.63 11.38
N GLU A 335 -25.59 86.53 11.89
CA GLU A 335 -26.62 87.24 11.10
C GLU A 335 -26.02 88.28 10.14
N GLU A 336 -24.71 88.55 10.22
CA GLU A 336 -23.99 89.52 9.40
C GLU A 336 -23.24 88.87 8.21
N ARG A 337 -23.24 89.54 7.06
CA ARG A 337 -22.70 89.09 5.74
C ARG A 337 -21.17 88.81 5.69
N GLN A 338 -20.47 88.68 6.81
CA GLN A 338 -19.01 88.51 6.84
C GLN A 338 -18.60 87.10 7.29
N TYR A 339 -18.43 86.21 6.30
CA TYR A 339 -17.98 84.82 6.47
C TYR A 339 -16.49 84.64 6.83
N TRP A 340 -15.76 85.72 7.15
CA TRP A 340 -14.32 85.67 7.43
C TRP A 340 -13.97 84.91 8.72
N HIS A 341 -14.79 85.00 9.76
CA HIS A 341 -14.58 84.29 11.03
C HIS A 341 -14.65 82.76 10.86
N PHE A 342 -15.56 82.29 10.01
CA PHE A 342 -15.67 80.89 9.65
C PHE A 342 -14.39 80.39 8.95
N GLY A 343 -13.86 81.16 8.00
CA GLY A 343 -12.62 80.82 7.29
C GLY A 343 -11.40 80.71 8.22
N ILE A 344 -11.25 81.66 9.16
CA ILE A 344 -10.13 81.68 10.12
C ILE A 344 -10.20 80.48 11.07
N VAL A 345 -11.37 80.19 11.66
CA VAL A 345 -11.53 79.05 12.57
C VAL A 345 -11.32 77.73 11.83
N THR A 346 -11.84 77.60 10.61
CA THR A 346 -11.64 76.41 9.77
C THR A 346 -10.15 76.18 9.49
N ALA A 347 -9.43 77.22 9.07
CA ALA A 347 -8.00 77.12 8.79
C ALA A 347 -7.20 76.75 10.05
N THR A 348 -7.51 77.37 11.19
CA THR A 348 -6.76 77.16 12.44
C THR A 348 -6.93 75.75 12.97
N VAL A 349 -8.16 75.22 12.99
CA VAL A 349 -8.45 73.86 13.46
C VAL A 349 -7.90 72.82 12.48
N CYS A 350 -8.14 72.97 11.17
CA CYS A 350 -7.69 71.99 10.18
C CYS A 350 -6.17 71.91 10.08
N VAL A 351 -5.46 73.05 10.06
CA VAL A 351 -3.99 73.08 9.95
C VAL A 351 -3.36 72.42 11.18
N LEU A 352 -3.84 72.73 12.38
CA LEU A 352 -3.31 72.15 13.62
C LEU A 352 -3.56 70.65 13.70
N PHE A 353 -4.75 70.19 13.27
CA PHE A 353 -5.07 68.76 13.18
C PHE A 353 -4.22 68.01 12.14
N PHE A 354 -4.01 68.60 10.96
CA PHE A 354 -3.19 67.98 9.91
C PHE A 354 -1.71 67.91 10.28
N ILE A 355 -1.18 68.92 10.99
CA ILE A 355 0.19 68.88 11.51
C ILE A 355 0.33 67.75 12.55
N LEU A 356 -0.63 67.63 13.46
CA LEU A 356 -0.62 66.61 14.51
C LEU A 356 -0.71 65.19 13.92
N ILE A 357 -1.60 64.98 12.94
CA ILE A 357 -1.74 63.70 12.24
C ILE A 357 -0.51 63.41 11.36
N GLY A 358 0.04 64.41 10.66
CA GLY A 358 1.26 64.27 9.87
C GLY A 358 2.47 63.91 10.72
N SER A 359 2.58 64.48 11.92
CA SER A 359 3.61 64.14 12.91
C SER A 359 3.44 62.69 13.41
N LEU A 360 2.22 62.26 13.75
CA LEU A 360 1.94 60.89 14.20
C LEU A 360 2.17 59.84 13.11
N ASN A 361 1.83 60.12 11.85
CA ASN A 361 2.08 59.21 10.72
C ASN A 361 3.58 59.10 10.38
N THR A 362 4.35 60.17 10.58
CA THR A 362 5.81 60.16 10.34
C THR A 362 6.54 59.26 11.34
N VAL A 363 6.06 59.12 12.58
CA VAL A 363 6.71 58.33 13.64
C VAL A 363 6.46 56.81 13.50
N ARG A 364 5.46 56.39 12.72
CA ARG A 364 5.12 54.95 12.51
C ARG A 364 5.55 54.39 11.14
N GLY A 365 6.27 55.17 10.34
CA GLY A 365 6.68 54.83 8.97
C GLY A 365 8.16 54.50 8.76
N ALA A 366 8.93 54.26 9.82
CA ALA A 366 10.31 53.77 9.77
C ALA A 366 10.39 52.31 10.22
#